data_AF-A0A099T2R2-F1
#
_entry.id   AF-A0A099T2R2-F1
#
_cell.length_a   1.000
_cell.length_b   1.000
_cell.length_c   1.000
_cell.angle_alpha   90.00
_cell.angle_beta   90.00
_cell.angle_gamma   90.00
#
_symmetry.space_group_name_H-M   'P 1'
#
loop_
_entity.id
_entity.type
_entity.pdbx_description
1 polymer ?
#
loop_
_entity_poly.entity_id
_entity_poly.type
_entity_poly.pdbx_seq_one_letter_code
_entity_poly.pdbx_strand_id
1 'polypeptide(L)'
;MRNKESSQFKIKRTDVIWSVKLFTLFTILSFVFSISIYTVAFLFSQPEFVNAVLISTAQAATSEVDVVNEAIISTSDAATSKVDFGARYIGPLYSVFFFNIIAIFVTSIGAAAITYSHRIVFKELLLRSRHPFYSMISCNMEKLSSPFFSFVQKVALHIYPDIKKNGLDEKNDSPNSIWKHCGYTGEDYRAIASVLPLIFPVLTLFLNSFIAGTVLAFFVFNGILWGSQTLGFGGILVGADFAFIYYFASILPHGIIELPAIFIATSIAYRFARVHSEEITEGRLFEAEKEEDLKEDIRRIENITESYLRSGYLWRIFSIAIFMLLVAAYIEIQLTPKIAGNVIDLMGLLISNLLI
;
A
#
# COMPACT_ATOMS: atom_id res chain seq x y z
N MET A 1 -31.73 18.48 2.01
CA MET A 1 -30.30 18.51 2.45
C MET A 1 -29.50 17.25 2.09
N ARG A 2 -30.05 16.02 2.07
CA ARG A 2 -29.32 14.77 1.70
C ARG A 2 -28.55 14.77 0.35
N ASN A 3 -28.99 15.52 -0.67
CA ASN A 3 -28.35 15.46 -2.00
C ASN A 3 -27.00 16.20 -2.10
N LYS A 4 -26.71 17.17 -1.22
CA LYS A 4 -25.41 17.89 -1.23
C LYS A 4 -24.29 17.04 -0.62
N GLU A 5 -24.52 16.42 0.54
CA GLU A 5 -23.55 15.55 1.24
C GLU A 5 -23.11 14.35 0.37
N SER A 6 -24.00 13.81 -0.47
CA SER A 6 -23.66 12.72 -1.38
C SER A 6 -22.68 13.12 -2.49
N SER A 7 -22.64 14.39 -2.89
CA SER A 7 -21.82 14.84 -4.03
C SER A 7 -20.35 15.02 -3.68
N GLN A 8 -20.03 15.36 -2.42
CA GLN A 8 -18.67 15.70 -2.02
C GLN A 8 -17.72 14.50 -2.07
N PHE A 9 -18.23 13.30 -1.76
CA PHE A 9 -17.47 12.05 -1.71
C PHE A 9 -17.42 11.30 -3.05
N LYS A 10 -18.00 11.85 -4.13
CA LYS A 10 -17.93 11.21 -5.44
C LYS A 10 -16.50 11.25 -5.96
N ILE A 11 -16.00 10.09 -6.41
CA ILE A 11 -14.65 10.00 -6.99
C ILE A 11 -14.61 10.81 -8.29
N LYS A 12 -13.51 11.52 -8.49
CA LYS A 12 -13.20 12.24 -9.72
C LYS A 12 -12.20 11.43 -10.53
N ARG A 13 -12.11 11.71 -11.83
CA ARG A 13 -11.11 11.10 -12.72
C ARG A 13 -9.69 11.28 -12.20
N THR A 14 -9.40 12.44 -11.60
CA THR A 14 -8.08 12.74 -10.99
C THR A 14 -7.72 11.79 -9.86
N ASP A 15 -8.71 11.31 -9.10
CA ASP A 15 -8.50 10.42 -7.95
C ASP A 15 -8.10 9.03 -8.45
N VAL A 16 -8.77 8.55 -9.51
CA VAL A 16 -8.43 7.28 -10.17
C VAL A 16 -7.05 7.34 -10.82
N ILE A 17 -6.75 8.44 -11.53
CA ILE A 17 -5.43 8.65 -12.12
C ILE A 17 -4.34 8.67 -11.04
N TRP A 18 -4.60 9.28 -9.89
CA TRP A 18 -3.67 9.28 -8.77
C TRP A 18 -3.39 7.85 -8.28
N SER A 19 -4.44 7.04 -8.09
CA SER A 19 -4.27 5.64 -7.65
C SER A 19 -3.47 4.80 -8.66
N VAL A 20 -3.79 4.93 -9.95
CA VAL A 20 -3.06 4.20 -11.00
C VAL A 20 -1.60 4.64 -11.07
N LYS A 21 -1.33 5.96 -11.07
CA LYS A 21 0.05 6.48 -11.12
C LYS A 21 0.88 5.99 -9.95
N LEU A 22 0.31 6.05 -8.74
CA LEU A 22 1.03 5.66 -7.53
C LEU A 22 1.27 4.13 -7.52
N PHE A 23 0.30 3.34 -7.96
CA PHE A 23 0.47 1.90 -8.13
C PHE A 23 1.60 1.58 -9.11
N THR A 24 1.55 2.12 -10.33
CA THR A 24 2.56 1.90 -11.36
C THR A 24 3.96 2.32 -10.88
N LEU A 25 4.07 3.47 -10.20
CA LEU A 25 5.33 3.93 -9.63
C LEU A 25 5.90 2.92 -8.63
N PHE A 26 5.09 2.46 -7.68
CA PHE A 26 5.53 1.48 -6.68
C PHE A 26 5.86 0.12 -7.30
N THR A 27 5.11 -0.33 -8.31
CA THR A 27 5.41 -1.56 -9.04
C THR A 27 6.75 -1.48 -9.74
N ILE A 28 7.03 -0.37 -10.44
CA ILE A 28 8.32 -0.16 -11.12
C ILE A 28 9.46 -0.11 -10.11
N LEU A 29 9.30 0.65 -9.01
CA LEU A 29 10.32 0.76 -7.97
C LEU A 29 10.62 -0.60 -7.33
N SER A 30 9.59 -1.36 -7.00
CA SER A 30 9.72 -2.72 -6.45
C SER A 30 10.38 -3.66 -7.46
N PHE A 31 9.97 -3.63 -8.73
CA PHE A 31 10.58 -4.44 -9.78
C PHE A 31 12.08 -4.15 -9.94
N VAL A 32 12.45 -2.87 -10.08
CA VAL A 32 13.86 -2.46 -10.25
C VAL A 32 14.68 -2.84 -9.02
N PHE A 33 14.14 -2.61 -7.82
CA PHE A 33 14.81 -3.00 -6.58
C PHE A 33 15.02 -4.51 -6.49
N SER A 34 13.98 -5.30 -6.76
CA SER A 34 14.05 -6.77 -6.70
C SER A 34 14.99 -7.34 -7.76
N ILE A 35 14.95 -6.87 -9.01
CA ILE A 35 15.90 -7.28 -10.05
C ILE A 35 17.35 -6.91 -9.68
N SER A 36 17.56 -5.74 -9.06
CA SER A 36 18.88 -5.34 -8.60
C SER A 36 19.40 -6.28 -7.53
N ILE A 37 18.56 -6.63 -6.54
CA ILE A 37 18.91 -7.61 -5.52
C ILE A 37 19.24 -8.97 -6.14
N TYR A 38 18.39 -9.46 -7.05
CA TYR A 38 18.62 -10.73 -7.75
C TYR A 38 19.94 -10.75 -8.50
N THR A 39 20.24 -9.66 -9.23
CA THR A 39 21.48 -9.53 -9.99
C THR A 39 22.69 -9.52 -9.07
N VAL A 40 22.64 -8.75 -7.99
CA VAL A 40 23.71 -8.67 -6.99
C VAL A 40 23.93 -10.02 -6.31
N ALA A 41 22.86 -10.68 -5.87
CA ALA A 41 22.92 -12.01 -5.27
C ALA A 41 23.53 -13.02 -6.23
N PHE A 42 23.09 -13.03 -7.50
CA PHE A 42 23.66 -13.89 -8.52
C PHE A 42 25.16 -13.66 -8.74
N LEU A 43 25.59 -12.40 -8.81
CA LEU A 43 27.00 -12.05 -8.98
C LEU A 43 27.87 -12.48 -7.80
N PHE A 44 27.40 -12.30 -6.56
CA PHE A 44 28.12 -12.78 -5.37
C PHE A 44 28.18 -14.31 -5.30
N SER A 45 27.11 -14.96 -5.74
CA SER A 45 27.01 -16.41 -5.81
C SER A 45 27.90 -17.04 -6.89
N GLN A 46 28.43 -16.24 -7.82
CA GLN A 46 29.38 -16.64 -8.87
C GLN A 46 30.73 -15.91 -8.76
N PRO A 47 31.58 -16.23 -7.76
CA PRO A 47 32.88 -15.58 -7.60
C PRO A 47 33.88 -15.89 -8.74
N GLU A 48 33.58 -16.82 -9.66
CA GLU A 48 34.49 -17.25 -10.74
C GLU A 48 34.24 -16.60 -12.11
N PHE A 49 33.40 -15.57 -12.24
CA PHE A 49 33.26 -14.86 -13.51
C PHE A 49 34.44 -13.93 -13.86
N VAL A 50 35.49 -13.89 -13.03
CA VAL A 50 36.73 -13.16 -13.35
C VAL A 50 37.79 -14.02 -14.03
N ASN A 51 37.75 -15.37 -13.99
CA ASN A 51 38.66 -16.20 -14.81
C ASN A 51 38.15 -17.63 -15.04
N ALA A 52 37.80 -17.91 -16.30
CA ALA A 52 37.88 -19.19 -17.02
C ALA A 52 37.51 -20.53 -16.33
N VAL A 53 36.41 -21.11 -16.83
CA VAL A 53 36.25 -22.53 -17.25
C VAL A 53 36.10 -23.63 -16.16
N LEU A 54 34.91 -24.25 -16.22
CA LEU A 54 34.51 -25.63 -15.86
C LEU A 54 34.42 -26.09 -14.38
N ILE A 55 33.16 -26.40 -14.01
CA ILE A 55 32.70 -27.56 -13.19
C ILE A 55 32.97 -27.49 -11.69
N SER A 56 32.06 -26.80 -10.99
CA SER A 56 31.36 -27.23 -9.75
C SER A 56 30.44 -26.13 -9.19
N THR A 57 30.22 -25.07 -9.96
CA THR A 57 29.62 -23.78 -9.57
C THR A 57 28.10 -23.74 -9.48
N ALA A 58 27.37 -24.82 -9.78
CA ALA A 58 25.92 -24.82 -9.72
C ALA A 58 25.38 -24.79 -8.28
N GLN A 59 26.02 -25.48 -7.33
CA GLN A 59 25.42 -25.76 -6.02
C GLN A 59 25.60 -24.63 -4.99
N ALA A 60 26.66 -23.82 -5.12
CA ALA A 60 26.87 -22.63 -4.30
C ALA A 60 26.11 -21.41 -4.86
N ALA A 61 26.06 -21.28 -6.20
CA ALA A 61 25.30 -20.23 -6.86
C ALA A 61 23.78 -20.40 -6.65
N THR A 62 23.30 -21.65 -6.71
CA THR A 62 21.92 -21.96 -6.31
C THR A 62 21.70 -21.59 -4.86
N SER A 63 22.61 -21.89 -3.92
CA SER A 63 22.32 -21.63 -2.49
C SER A 63 21.99 -20.18 -2.12
N GLU A 64 22.66 -19.16 -2.69
CA GLU A 64 22.34 -17.75 -2.40
C GLU A 64 21.13 -17.24 -3.20
N VAL A 65 21.00 -17.67 -4.46
CA VAL A 65 19.82 -17.35 -5.29
C VAL A 65 18.58 -18.04 -4.74
N ASP A 66 18.73 -19.24 -4.18
CA ASP A 66 17.71 -20.02 -3.50
C ASP A 66 17.30 -19.32 -2.20
N VAL A 67 18.22 -18.72 -1.45
CA VAL A 67 17.88 -17.90 -0.27
C VAL A 67 17.05 -16.66 -0.66
N VAL A 68 17.39 -15.99 -1.76
CA VAL A 68 16.60 -14.84 -2.26
C VAL A 68 15.25 -15.31 -2.80
N ASN A 69 15.21 -16.42 -3.51
CA ASN A 69 13.98 -17.05 -4.00
C ASN A 69 13.11 -17.51 -2.83
N GLU A 70 13.65 -18.16 -1.81
CA GLU A 70 12.94 -18.55 -0.59
C GLU A 70 12.46 -17.34 0.20
N ALA A 71 13.23 -16.25 0.28
CA ALA A 71 12.77 -15.01 0.90
C ALA A 71 11.57 -14.41 0.16
N ILE A 72 11.57 -14.46 -1.18
CA ILE A 72 10.49 -13.93 -2.01
C ILE A 72 9.29 -14.87 -2.02
N ILE A 73 9.50 -16.18 -2.18
CA ILE A 73 8.48 -17.22 -2.07
C ILE A 73 7.88 -17.17 -0.68
N SER A 74 8.66 -17.10 0.40
CA SER A 74 8.11 -16.97 1.76
C SER A 74 7.39 -15.65 1.99
N THR A 75 7.77 -14.56 1.33
CA THR A 75 7.02 -13.29 1.40
C THR A 75 5.69 -13.37 0.63
N SER A 76 5.72 -14.01 -0.54
CA SER A 76 4.53 -14.30 -1.35
C SER A 76 3.61 -15.26 -0.60
N ASP A 77 4.15 -16.36 -0.08
CA ASP A 77 3.50 -17.36 0.74
C ASP A 77 3.01 -16.76 2.06
N ALA A 78 3.72 -15.85 2.70
CA ALA A 78 3.21 -15.14 3.87
C ALA A 78 1.99 -14.29 3.48
N ALA A 79 2.03 -13.64 2.31
CA ALA A 79 0.91 -12.89 1.78
C ALA A 79 -0.28 -13.78 1.35
N THR A 80 -0.06 -14.99 0.87
CA THR A 80 -1.12 -15.95 0.47
C THR A 80 -1.51 -16.94 1.56
N SER A 81 -0.71 -17.11 2.61
CA SER A 81 -0.91 -18.09 3.69
C SER A 81 -2.20 -17.84 4.44
N LYS A 82 -2.60 -16.57 4.55
CA LYS A 82 -3.92 -16.17 5.08
C LYS A 82 -5.05 -16.75 4.23
N VAL A 83 -4.91 -16.69 2.91
CA VAL A 83 -5.84 -17.27 1.94
C VAL A 83 -5.81 -18.80 2.02
N ASP A 84 -4.62 -19.41 2.11
CA ASP A 84 -4.50 -20.87 2.21
C ASP A 84 -5.06 -21.42 3.52
N PHE A 85 -4.85 -20.72 4.63
CA PHE A 85 -5.42 -21.08 5.92
C PHE A 85 -6.95 -21.00 5.87
N GLY A 86 -7.51 -19.91 5.34
CA GLY A 86 -8.96 -19.79 5.14
C GLY A 86 -9.51 -20.85 4.19
N ALA A 87 -8.78 -21.18 3.12
CA ALA A 87 -9.18 -22.17 2.12
C ALA A 87 -9.39 -23.56 2.72
N ARG A 88 -8.68 -23.91 3.82
CA ARG A 88 -8.88 -25.17 4.55
C ARG A 88 -10.26 -25.29 5.19
N TYR A 89 -10.94 -24.18 5.49
CA TYR A 89 -12.24 -24.16 6.19
C TYR A 89 -13.40 -23.86 5.26
N ILE A 90 -13.24 -22.92 4.33
CA ILE A 90 -14.32 -22.41 3.48
C ILE A 90 -14.09 -22.65 1.99
N GLY A 91 -12.99 -23.30 1.62
CA GLY A 91 -12.60 -23.55 0.23
C GLY A 91 -11.82 -22.38 -0.41
N PRO A 92 -10.99 -22.65 -1.44
CA PRO A 92 -10.10 -21.64 -2.04
C PRO A 92 -10.82 -20.41 -2.59
N LEU A 93 -11.93 -20.62 -3.32
CA LEU A 93 -12.70 -19.54 -3.94
C LEU A 93 -13.24 -18.55 -2.90
N TYR A 94 -13.86 -19.07 -1.84
CA TYR A 94 -14.42 -18.21 -0.81
C TYR A 94 -13.33 -17.56 0.04
N SER A 95 -12.20 -18.24 0.25
CA SER A 95 -11.07 -17.64 0.96
C SER A 95 -10.51 -16.42 0.22
N VAL A 96 -10.17 -16.55 -1.07
CA VAL A 96 -9.71 -15.44 -1.92
C VAL A 96 -10.73 -14.30 -1.86
N PHE A 97 -12.00 -14.63 -2.08
CA PHE A 97 -13.10 -13.66 -2.08
C PHE A 97 -13.21 -12.88 -0.77
N PHE A 98 -13.25 -13.55 0.39
CA PHE A 98 -13.42 -12.87 1.67
C PHE A 98 -12.20 -12.01 2.05
N PHE A 99 -10.98 -12.47 1.79
CA PHE A 99 -9.79 -11.67 2.06
C PHE A 99 -9.72 -10.41 1.19
N ASN A 100 -10.12 -10.50 -0.08
CA ASN A 100 -10.17 -9.35 -0.96
C ASN A 100 -11.27 -8.36 -0.55
N ILE A 101 -12.43 -8.84 -0.08
CA ILE A 101 -13.47 -7.97 0.49
C ILE A 101 -12.95 -7.24 1.72
N ILE A 102 -12.31 -7.97 2.64
CA ILE A 102 -11.74 -7.37 3.86
C ILE A 102 -10.71 -6.31 3.49
N ALA A 103 -9.84 -6.58 2.51
CA ALA A 103 -8.86 -5.61 2.04
C ALA A 103 -9.54 -4.33 1.53
N ILE A 104 -10.52 -4.43 0.63
CA ILE A 104 -11.26 -3.27 0.12
C ILE A 104 -12.01 -2.52 1.25
N PHE A 105 -12.58 -3.25 2.21
CA PHE A 105 -13.28 -2.67 3.35
C PHE A 105 -12.31 -1.88 4.23
N VAL A 106 -11.16 -2.47 4.58
CA VAL A 106 -10.11 -1.84 5.38
C VAL A 106 -9.56 -0.61 4.65
N THR A 107 -9.33 -0.67 3.34
CA THR A 107 -8.86 0.50 2.58
C THR A 107 -9.89 1.63 2.58
N SER A 108 -11.16 1.31 2.30
CA SER A 108 -12.21 2.31 2.08
C SER A 108 -12.71 2.92 3.39
N ILE A 109 -12.93 2.09 4.42
CA ILE A 109 -13.49 2.50 5.71
C ILE A 109 -12.38 2.81 6.72
N GLY A 110 -11.23 2.11 6.67
CA GLY A 110 -10.11 2.35 7.58
C GLY A 110 -9.57 3.76 7.49
N ALA A 111 -9.54 4.36 6.29
CA ALA A 111 -9.20 5.76 6.10
C ALA A 111 -10.11 6.72 6.90
N ALA A 112 -11.37 6.36 7.11
CA ALA A 112 -12.30 7.14 7.93
C ALA A 112 -12.24 6.74 9.40
N ALA A 113 -12.08 5.46 9.71
CA ALA A 113 -12.00 4.96 11.08
C ALA A 113 -10.77 5.53 11.82
N ILE A 114 -9.64 5.73 11.12
CA ILE A 114 -8.43 6.28 11.73
C ILE A 114 -8.62 7.73 12.23
N THR A 115 -9.60 8.48 11.70
CA THR A 115 -9.86 9.85 12.18
C THR A 115 -10.43 9.85 13.59
N TYR A 116 -11.04 8.76 14.05
CA TYR A 116 -11.45 8.62 15.46
C TYR A 116 -10.26 8.57 16.43
N SER A 117 -9.04 8.36 15.93
CA SER A 117 -7.83 8.49 16.76
C SER A 117 -7.69 9.91 17.34
N HIS A 118 -8.27 10.94 16.72
CA HIS A 118 -8.26 12.29 17.27
C HIS A 118 -8.92 12.37 18.66
N ARG A 119 -9.95 11.55 18.95
CA ARG A 119 -10.52 11.43 20.32
C ARG A 119 -9.53 10.84 21.31
N ILE A 120 -8.71 9.88 20.87
CA ILE A 120 -7.71 9.23 21.72
C ILE A 120 -6.64 10.25 22.07
N VAL A 121 -6.11 10.96 21.07
CA VAL A 121 -5.13 12.04 21.26
C VAL A 121 -5.69 13.12 22.18
N PHE A 122 -6.93 13.56 21.99
CA PHE A 122 -7.55 14.53 22.87
C PHE A 122 -7.63 14.08 24.33
N LYS A 123 -8.05 12.83 24.58
CA LYS A 123 -8.06 12.26 25.93
C LYS A 123 -6.65 12.18 26.53
N GLU A 124 -5.66 11.88 25.69
CA GLU A 124 -4.26 11.87 26.09
C GLU A 124 -3.76 13.26 26.51
N LEU A 125 -4.11 14.32 25.76
CA LEU A 125 -3.80 15.70 26.12
C LEU A 125 -4.37 16.07 27.50
N LEU A 126 -5.62 15.67 27.78
CA LEU A 126 -6.25 15.88 29.08
C LEU A 126 -5.61 15.07 30.22
N LEU A 127 -5.06 13.89 29.91
CA LEU A 127 -4.34 13.08 30.88
C LEU A 127 -3.00 13.73 31.23
N ARG A 128 -2.28 14.25 30.23
CA ARG A 128 -0.98 14.92 30.40
C ARG A 128 -1.07 16.16 31.27
N SER A 129 -2.13 16.96 31.13
CA SER A 129 -2.33 18.16 31.96
C SER A 129 -2.53 17.82 33.45
N ARG A 130 -2.96 16.61 33.77
CA ARG A 130 -3.19 16.14 35.15
C ARG A 130 -2.02 15.35 35.74
N HIS A 131 -1.12 14.82 34.91
CA HIS A 131 -0.06 13.89 35.33
C HIS A 131 1.32 14.33 34.82
N PRO A 132 2.06 15.14 35.60
CA PRO A 132 3.35 15.71 35.18
C PRO A 132 4.42 14.67 34.84
N PHE A 133 4.50 13.59 35.61
CA PHE A 133 5.48 12.51 35.37
C PHE A 133 5.23 11.79 34.04
N TYR A 134 3.96 11.51 33.74
CA TYR A 134 3.56 10.92 32.46
C TYR A 134 3.84 11.86 31.29
N SER A 135 3.52 13.15 31.44
CA SER A 135 3.83 14.17 30.43
C SER A 135 5.33 14.25 30.13
N MET A 136 6.18 14.19 31.16
CA MET A 136 7.64 14.22 30.98
C MET A 136 8.15 13.02 30.16
N ILE A 137 7.71 11.81 30.51
CA ILE A 137 8.10 10.59 29.78
C ILE A 137 7.62 10.66 28.32
N SER A 138 6.35 11.03 28.14
CA SER A 138 5.74 11.09 26.81
C SER A 138 6.41 12.13 25.91
N CYS A 139 6.69 13.33 26.43
CA CYS A 139 7.43 14.37 25.71
C CYS A 139 8.83 13.91 25.29
N ASN A 140 9.53 13.14 26.14
CA ASN A 140 10.84 12.57 25.79
C ASN A 140 10.73 11.52 24.68
N MET A 141 9.69 10.69 24.68
CA MET A 141 9.42 9.75 23.57
C MET A 141 9.11 10.49 22.27
N GLU A 142 8.37 11.59 22.33
CA GLU A 142 8.07 12.43 21.15
C GLU A 142 9.31 13.11 20.58
N LYS A 143 10.24 13.55 21.43
CA LYS A 143 11.52 14.08 20.99
C LYS A 143 12.34 13.03 20.25
N LEU A 144 12.30 11.77 20.70
CA LEU A 144 12.94 10.65 20.00
C LEU A 144 12.32 10.40 18.62
N SER A 145 11.01 10.62 18.46
CA SER A 145 10.32 10.51 17.16
C SER A 145 10.31 11.79 16.32
N SER A 146 11.00 12.86 16.76
CA SER A 146 11.11 14.13 16.04
C SER A 146 11.55 13.99 14.56
N PRO A 147 12.50 13.11 14.18
CA PRO A 147 12.86 12.92 12.77
C PRO A 147 11.69 12.43 11.93
N PHE A 148 10.87 11.53 12.47
CA PHE A 148 9.68 11.01 11.80
C PHE A 148 8.62 12.10 11.66
N PHE A 149 8.33 12.86 12.72
CA PHE A 149 7.39 13.97 12.66
C PHE A 149 7.83 15.05 11.67
N SER A 150 9.12 15.37 11.63
CA SER A 150 9.69 16.31 10.66
C SER A 150 9.52 15.83 9.22
N PHE A 151 9.66 14.52 8.98
CA PHE A 151 9.40 13.93 7.67
C PHE A 151 7.92 14.03 7.29
N VAL A 152 7.01 13.62 8.18
CA VAL A 152 5.56 13.69 7.94
C VAL A 152 5.12 15.13 7.69
N GLN A 153 5.63 16.08 8.45
CA GLN A 153 5.35 17.50 8.26
C GLN A 153 5.84 18.00 6.91
N LYS A 154 7.04 17.63 6.46
CA LYS A 154 7.53 17.97 5.11
C LYS A 154 6.63 17.41 4.02
N VAL A 155 6.18 16.16 4.17
CA VAL A 155 5.23 15.54 3.23
C VAL A 155 3.90 16.28 3.24
N ALA A 156 3.35 16.59 4.42
CA ALA A 156 2.11 17.34 4.57
C ALA A 156 2.20 18.72 3.94
N LEU A 157 3.28 19.46 4.15
CA LEU A 157 3.53 20.78 3.55
C LEU A 157 3.70 20.71 2.03
N HIS A 158 4.26 19.62 1.50
CA HIS A 158 4.37 19.42 0.07
C HIS A 158 3.01 19.13 -0.59
N ILE A 159 2.15 18.36 0.09
CA ILE A 159 0.81 18.03 -0.39
C ILE A 159 -0.16 19.20 -0.18
N TYR A 160 -0.05 19.90 0.94
CA TYR A 160 -0.92 20.98 1.39
C TYR A 160 -0.07 22.23 1.78
N PRO A 161 0.40 23.00 0.78
CA PRO A 161 1.27 24.15 1.01
C PRO A 161 0.61 25.29 1.80
N ASP A 162 -0.73 25.30 1.89
CA ASP A 162 -1.51 26.30 2.63
C ASP A 162 -1.45 26.12 4.15
N ILE A 163 -0.88 25.01 4.64
CA ILE A 163 -0.47 24.85 6.04
C ILE A 163 0.74 25.79 6.25
N LYS A 164 0.47 27.08 6.44
CA LYS A 164 1.52 28.08 6.69
C LYS A 164 2.25 27.72 7.99
N LYS A 165 3.58 27.60 7.92
CA LYS A 165 4.47 27.76 9.08
C LYS A 165 4.42 29.22 9.52
N ASN A 166 3.40 29.62 10.27
CA ASN A 166 3.35 30.97 10.84
C ASN A 166 3.92 30.91 12.27
N GLY A 167 5.21 31.26 12.42
CA GLY A 167 5.80 31.61 13.72
C GLY A 167 5.96 30.42 14.67
N LEU A 168 7.00 29.61 14.43
CA LEU A 168 7.26 28.33 15.07
C LEU A 168 7.57 28.35 16.59
N ASP A 169 7.79 29.50 17.23
CA ASP A 169 8.42 29.50 18.55
C ASP A 169 7.67 30.27 19.67
N GLU A 170 6.56 30.97 19.39
CA GLU A 170 5.93 31.85 20.41
C GLU A 170 4.59 31.36 21.00
N LYS A 171 3.91 30.36 20.42
CA LYS A 171 2.55 29.97 20.86
C LYS A 171 2.46 28.88 21.93
N ASN A 172 3.49 28.05 22.10
CA ASN A 172 3.42 26.94 23.07
C ASN A 172 3.62 27.37 24.54
N ASP A 173 4.15 28.57 24.79
CA ASP A 173 4.42 29.09 26.13
C ASP A 173 3.23 29.83 26.76
N SER A 174 2.09 29.89 26.06
CA SER A 174 0.83 30.38 26.62
C SER A 174 0.44 29.51 27.84
N PRO A 175 0.30 30.09 29.04
CA PRO A 175 0.12 29.31 30.27
C PRO A 175 -1.17 28.48 30.28
N ASN A 176 -2.13 28.78 29.39
CA ASN A 176 -3.42 28.11 29.25
C ASN A 176 -3.52 27.25 27.98
N SER A 177 -2.42 27.05 27.23
CA SER A 177 -2.44 26.21 26.03
C SER A 177 -2.54 24.73 26.39
N ILE A 178 -3.50 24.03 25.77
CA ILE A 178 -3.64 22.57 25.85
C ILE A 178 -2.41 21.82 25.31
N TRP A 179 -1.62 22.47 24.45
CA TRP A 179 -0.41 21.91 23.83
C TRP A 179 0.84 22.05 24.71
N LYS A 180 0.80 22.84 25.78
CA LYS A 180 1.94 23.14 26.68
C LYS A 180 2.66 21.90 27.22
N HIS A 181 1.93 20.80 27.38
CA HIS A 181 2.44 19.54 27.93
C HIS A 181 2.86 18.51 26.87
N CYS A 182 3.04 18.95 25.61
CA CYS A 182 3.44 18.13 24.47
C CYS A 182 4.83 18.52 23.95
N GLY A 183 5.51 17.56 23.33
CA GLY A 183 6.74 17.79 22.57
C GLY A 183 6.52 18.36 21.15
N TYR A 184 5.26 18.64 20.78
CA TYR A 184 4.83 19.14 19.48
C TYR A 184 3.79 20.26 19.63
N THR A 185 3.59 21.04 18.58
CA THR A 185 2.63 22.16 18.53
C THR A 185 1.28 21.73 17.93
N GLY A 186 0.24 22.53 18.13
CA GLY A 186 -1.03 22.34 17.42
C GLY A 186 -0.87 22.33 15.89
N GLU A 187 0.08 23.10 15.35
CA GLU A 187 0.40 23.09 13.92
C GLU A 187 1.03 21.78 13.45
N ASP A 188 1.93 21.19 14.26
CA ASP A 188 2.52 19.88 13.97
C ASP A 188 1.44 18.79 13.96
N TYR A 189 0.53 18.83 14.93
CA TYR A 189 -0.59 17.91 14.99
C TYR A 189 -1.54 18.09 13.81
N ARG A 190 -1.85 19.34 13.44
CA ARG A 190 -2.68 19.67 12.27
C ARG A 190 -2.07 19.12 10.99
N ALA A 191 -0.76 19.24 10.82
CA ALA A 191 -0.05 18.67 9.68
C ALA A 191 -0.22 17.14 9.63
N ILE A 192 -0.04 16.45 10.75
CA ILE A 192 -0.25 14.99 10.85
C ILE A 192 -1.71 14.63 10.56
N ALA A 193 -2.66 15.31 11.19
CA ALA A 193 -4.09 15.07 11.02
C ALA A 193 -4.56 15.26 9.57
N SER A 194 -3.95 16.20 8.84
CA SER A 194 -4.26 16.47 7.42
C SER A 194 -3.85 15.34 6.48
N VAL A 195 -2.87 14.50 6.85
CA VAL A 195 -2.38 13.39 6.04
C VAL A 195 -2.74 12.02 6.61
N LEU A 196 -3.22 11.94 7.85
CA LEU A 196 -3.54 10.70 8.54
C LEU A 196 -4.46 9.77 7.73
N PRO A 197 -5.55 10.25 7.08
CA PRO A 197 -6.41 9.38 6.29
C PRO A 197 -5.76 8.85 5.01
N LEU A 198 -4.66 9.47 4.53
CA LEU A 198 -3.92 9.02 3.33
C LEU A 198 -3.10 7.76 3.60
N ILE A 199 -2.85 7.39 4.86
CA ILE A 199 -2.04 6.23 5.22
C ILE A 199 -2.62 4.95 4.61
N PHE A 200 -3.92 4.70 4.80
CA PHE A 200 -4.58 3.49 4.30
C PHE A 200 -4.54 3.35 2.76
N PRO A 201 -4.97 4.34 1.96
CA PRO A 201 -4.91 4.23 0.51
C PRO A 201 -3.47 4.09 -0.01
N VAL A 202 -2.51 4.83 0.55
CA VAL A 202 -1.10 4.74 0.14
C VAL A 202 -0.53 3.36 0.50
N LEU A 203 -0.75 2.87 1.72
CA LEU A 203 -0.26 1.56 2.16
C LEU A 203 -0.88 0.42 1.35
N THR A 204 -2.18 0.51 1.04
CA THR A 204 -2.87 -0.48 0.20
C THR A 204 -2.22 -0.56 -1.18
N LEU A 205 -2.01 0.58 -1.84
CA LEU A 205 -1.35 0.59 -3.15
C LEU A 205 0.08 0.11 -3.04
N PHE A 206 0.83 0.56 -2.03
CA PHE A 206 2.21 0.13 -1.81
C PHE A 206 2.33 -1.38 -1.70
N LEU A 207 1.56 -2.02 -0.81
CA LEU A 207 1.63 -3.47 -0.59
C LEU A 207 1.25 -4.28 -1.84
N ASN A 208 0.16 -3.92 -2.51
CA ASN A 208 -0.26 -4.62 -3.73
C ASN A 208 0.73 -4.42 -4.88
N SER A 209 1.26 -3.20 -5.03
CA SER A 209 2.25 -2.88 -6.06
C SER A 209 3.59 -3.57 -5.81
N PHE A 210 3.98 -3.68 -4.53
CA PHE A 210 5.21 -4.32 -4.11
C PHE A 210 5.17 -5.83 -4.38
N ILE A 211 4.04 -6.48 -4.10
CA ILE A 211 3.84 -7.89 -4.46
C ILE A 211 3.89 -8.04 -5.98
N ALA A 212 3.12 -7.24 -6.73
CA ALA A 212 3.08 -7.32 -8.19
C ALA A 212 4.46 -7.13 -8.84
N GLY A 213 5.23 -6.14 -8.37
CA GLY A 213 6.58 -5.83 -8.88
C GLY A 213 7.61 -6.90 -8.51
N THR A 214 7.55 -7.43 -7.29
CA THR A 214 8.46 -8.49 -6.82
C THR A 214 8.18 -9.82 -7.53
N VAL A 215 6.91 -10.19 -7.70
CA VAL A 215 6.53 -11.40 -8.44
C VAL A 215 6.93 -11.27 -9.92
N LEU A 216 6.74 -10.11 -10.54
CA LEU A 216 7.22 -9.87 -11.90
C LEU A 216 8.74 -10.02 -12.01
N ALA A 217 9.49 -9.47 -11.05
CA ALA A 217 10.94 -9.61 -10.99
C ALA A 217 11.36 -11.08 -10.84
N PHE A 218 10.70 -11.83 -9.96
CA PHE A 218 10.92 -13.27 -9.78
C PHE A 218 10.74 -14.03 -11.11
N PHE A 219 9.62 -13.81 -11.81
CA PHE A 219 9.37 -14.48 -13.08
C PHE A 219 10.42 -14.12 -14.13
N VAL A 220 10.68 -12.83 -14.34
CA VAL A 220 11.62 -12.37 -15.37
C VAL A 220 13.04 -12.87 -15.08
N PHE A 221 13.50 -12.82 -13.83
CA PHE A 221 14.83 -13.27 -13.46
C PHE A 221 15.01 -14.78 -13.67
N ASN A 222 14.05 -15.59 -13.21
CA ASN A 222 14.10 -17.04 -13.42
C ASN A 222 13.96 -17.42 -14.89
N GLY A 223 13.16 -16.68 -15.66
CA GLY A 223 13.07 -16.83 -17.12
C GLY A 223 14.41 -16.58 -17.81
N ILE A 224 15.09 -15.48 -17.45
CA ILE A 224 16.43 -15.15 -17.96
C ILE A 224 17.43 -16.25 -17.63
N LEU A 225 17.45 -16.74 -16.39
CA LEU A 225 18.35 -17.82 -15.98
C LEU A 225 18.10 -19.10 -16.78
N TRP A 226 16.84 -19.53 -16.86
CA TRP A 226 16.46 -20.71 -17.64
C TRP A 226 16.84 -20.56 -19.11
N GLY A 227 16.55 -19.41 -19.72
CA GLY A 227 16.89 -19.12 -21.11
C GLY A 227 18.40 -19.14 -21.35
N SER A 228 19.17 -18.54 -20.45
CA SER A 228 20.64 -18.55 -20.51
C SER A 228 21.21 -19.96 -20.37
N GLN A 229 20.62 -20.83 -19.55
CA GLN A 229 21.08 -22.21 -19.37
C GLN A 229 20.74 -23.10 -20.56
N THR A 230 19.61 -22.86 -21.22
CA THR A 230 19.10 -23.70 -22.31
C THR A 230 19.65 -23.32 -23.68
N LEU A 231 19.82 -22.02 -23.97
CA LEU A 231 20.20 -21.51 -25.29
C LEU A 231 21.42 -20.58 -25.25
N GLY A 232 22.14 -20.53 -24.13
CA GLY A 232 23.27 -19.61 -23.94
C GLY A 232 22.83 -18.14 -23.93
N PHE A 233 23.74 -17.22 -24.25
CA PHE A 233 23.46 -15.77 -24.18
C PHE A 233 22.27 -15.32 -25.06
N GLY A 234 22.05 -15.99 -26.20
CA GLY A 234 20.90 -15.73 -27.08
C GLY A 234 19.55 -16.12 -26.46
N GLY A 235 19.55 -17.01 -25.46
CA GLY A 235 18.37 -17.44 -24.72
C GLY A 235 17.87 -16.45 -23.67
N ILE A 236 18.66 -15.43 -23.30
CA ILE A 236 18.28 -14.45 -22.27
C ILE A 236 16.99 -13.72 -22.65
N LEU A 237 16.90 -13.23 -23.89
CA LEU A 237 15.71 -12.52 -24.37
C LEU A 237 14.51 -13.46 -24.49
N VAL A 238 14.73 -14.65 -25.02
CA VAL A 238 13.67 -15.67 -25.16
C VAL A 238 13.10 -16.08 -23.79
N GLY A 239 13.97 -16.28 -22.81
CA GLY A 239 13.59 -16.60 -21.44
C GLY A 239 12.86 -15.46 -20.72
N ALA A 240 13.30 -14.21 -20.92
CA ALA A 240 12.62 -13.03 -20.39
C ALA A 240 11.22 -12.85 -20.99
N ASP A 241 11.09 -12.99 -22.31
CA ASP A 241 9.81 -12.87 -23.03
C ASP A 241 8.85 -13.98 -22.59
N PHE A 242 9.32 -15.22 -22.49
CA PHE A 242 8.54 -16.35 -21.97
C PHE A 242 8.01 -16.06 -20.56
N ALA A 243 8.89 -15.63 -19.65
CA ALA A 243 8.50 -15.31 -18.28
C ALA A 243 7.48 -14.16 -18.20
N PHE A 244 7.64 -13.16 -19.06
CA PHE A 244 6.68 -12.05 -19.15
C PHE A 244 5.32 -12.55 -19.61
N ILE A 245 5.25 -13.31 -20.72
CA ILE A 245 4.00 -13.89 -21.23
C ILE A 245 3.33 -14.77 -20.18
N TYR A 246 4.11 -15.62 -19.51
CA TYR A 246 3.60 -16.51 -18.47
C TYR A 246 3.08 -15.76 -17.24
N TYR A 247 3.75 -14.69 -16.82
CA TYR A 247 3.27 -13.78 -15.77
C TYR A 247 1.90 -13.19 -16.14
N PHE A 248 1.74 -12.66 -17.36
CA PHE A 248 0.44 -12.14 -17.80
C PHE A 248 -0.62 -13.23 -17.86
N ALA A 249 -0.31 -14.42 -18.36
CA ALA A 249 -1.26 -15.53 -18.39
C ALA A 249 -1.72 -15.95 -16.98
N SER A 250 -0.82 -15.86 -16.00
CA SER A 250 -1.05 -16.29 -14.62
C SER A 250 -1.69 -15.23 -13.73
N ILE A 251 -1.66 -13.95 -14.11
CA ILE A 251 -2.16 -12.84 -13.26
C ILE A 251 -3.24 -12.02 -13.94
N LEU A 252 -3.11 -11.75 -15.25
CA LEU A 252 -4.02 -10.87 -15.97
C LEU A 252 -5.49 -11.34 -15.95
N PRO A 253 -5.82 -12.65 -16.05
CA PRO A 253 -7.22 -13.08 -16.13
C PRO A 253 -8.09 -12.57 -14.98
N HIS A 254 -7.64 -12.71 -13.72
CA HIS A 254 -8.35 -12.18 -12.56
C HIS A 254 -7.98 -10.71 -12.29
N GLY A 255 -6.72 -10.32 -12.55
CA GLY A 255 -6.21 -8.96 -12.35
C GLY A 255 -6.94 -7.87 -13.15
N ILE A 256 -7.49 -8.18 -14.33
CA ILE A 256 -8.33 -7.24 -15.12
C ILE A 256 -9.56 -6.78 -14.34
N ILE A 257 -10.07 -7.59 -13.41
CA ILE A 257 -11.25 -7.27 -12.62
C ILE A 257 -10.88 -6.79 -11.22
N GLU A 258 -9.88 -7.43 -10.61
CA GLU A 258 -9.43 -7.09 -9.26
C GLU A 258 -8.76 -5.72 -9.18
N LEU A 259 -7.86 -5.37 -10.12
CA LEU A 259 -7.15 -4.10 -10.09
C LEU A 259 -8.10 -2.89 -10.18
N PRO A 260 -9.11 -2.85 -11.06
CA PRO A 260 -10.13 -1.81 -11.02
C PRO A 260 -10.87 -1.72 -9.68
N ALA A 261 -11.17 -2.85 -9.03
CA ALA A 261 -11.82 -2.87 -7.72
C ALA A 261 -10.95 -2.17 -6.66
N ILE A 262 -9.65 -2.51 -6.64
CA ILE A 262 -8.65 -1.89 -5.76
C ILE A 262 -8.53 -0.40 -6.06
N PHE A 263 -8.35 0.00 -7.33
CA PHE A 263 -8.20 1.41 -7.69
C PHE A 263 -9.41 2.24 -7.33
N ILE A 264 -10.62 1.72 -7.54
CA ILE A 264 -11.86 2.39 -7.14
C ILE A 264 -11.93 2.55 -5.62
N ALA A 265 -11.65 1.47 -4.87
CA ALA A 265 -11.65 1.50 -3.40
C ALA A 265 -10.66 2.53 -2.84
N THR A 266 -9.42 2.49 -3.36
CA THR A 266 -8.39 3.46 -3.00
C THR A 266 -8.77 4.88 -3.40
N SER A 267 -9.39 5.07 -4.57
CA SER A 267 -9.84 6.40 -5.02
C SER A 267 -10.91 6.98 -4.10
N ILE A 268 -11.82 6.15 -3.58
CA ILE A 268 -12.82 6.61 -2.61
C ILE A 268 -12.14 7.02 -1.30
N ALA A 269 -11.24 6.18 -0.79
CA ALA A 269 -10.48 6.48 0.43
C ALA A 269 -9.65 7.77 0.27
N TYR A 270 -9.01 7.94 -0.89
CA TYR A 270 -8.27 9.15 -1.23
C TYR A 270 -9.18 10.38 -1.33
N ARG A 271 -10.36 10.24 -1.95
CA ARG A 271 -11.34 11.33 -2.03
C ARG A 271 -11.82 11.75 -0.64
N PHE A 272 -12.09 10.79 0.24
CA PHE A 272 -12.40 11.06 1.65
C PHE A 272 -11.24 11.78 2.34
N ALA A 273 -10.02 11.26 2.20
CA ALA A 273 -8.82 11.86 2.79
C ALA A 273 -8.62 13.31 2.37
N ARG A 274 -8.87 13.62 1.09
CA ARG A 274 -8.84 14.98 0.58
C ARG A 274 -9.90 15.87 1.20
N VAL A 275 -11.16 15.44 1.24
CA VAL A 275 -12.25 16.22 1.86
C VAL A 275 -11.96 16.47 3.34
N HIS A 276 -11.49 15.46 4.04
CA HIS A 276 -11.08 15.57 5.44
C HIS A 276 -9.91 16.56 5.63
N SER A 277 -8.91 16.48 4.75
CA SER A 277 -7.75 17.37 4.81
C SER A 277 -8.10 18.81 4.48
N GLU A 278 -8.88 19.04 3.42
CA GLU A 278 -9.42 20.34 3.02
C GLU A 278 -10.21 20.96 4.19
N GLU A 279 -10.99 20.18 4.96
CA GLU A 279 -11.66 20.69 6.16
C GLU A 279 -10.69 21.16 7.25
N ILE A 280 -9.61 20.40 7.48
CA ILE A 280 -8.59 20.75 8.49
C ILE A 280 -7.80 21.99 8.07
N THR A 281 -7.44 22.08 6.79
CA THR A 281 -6.61 23.17 6.27
C THR A 281 -7.42 24.44 6.06
N GLU A 282 -8.53 24.39 5.35
CA GLU A 282 -9.37 25.57 5.09
C GLU A 282 -10.15 26.00 6.34
N GLY A 283 -10.63 25.04 7.13
CA GLY A 283 -11.37 25.28 8.37
C GLY A 283 -10.51 25.68 9.56
N ARG A 284 -9.18 25.68 9.42
CA ARG A 284 -8.21 26.00 10.49
C ARG A 284 -8.41 25.21 11.78
N LEU A 285 -8.78 23.94 11.63
CA LEU A 285 -9.00 23.04 12.75
C LEU A 285 -7.67 22.71 13.43
N PHE A 286 -7.73 22.45 14.73
CA PHE A 286 -6.59 22.11 15.59
C PHE A 286 -5.58 23.26 15.81
N GLU A 287 -5.90 24.50 15.40
CA GLU A 287 -5.12 25.70 15.76
C GLU A 287 -5.44 26.19 17.19
N ALA A 288 -6.54 25.73 17.78
CA ALA A 288 -7.02 26.24 19.05
C ALA A 288 -6.14 25.81 20.24
N GLU A 289 -6.00 26.73 21.19
CA GLU A 289 -5.25 26.51 22.44
C GLU A 289 -6.15 26.02 23.59
N LYS A 290 -7.48 26.12 23.45
CA LYS A 290 -8.44 25.75 24.50
C LYS A 290 -9.03 24.37 24.28
N GLU A 291 -9.37 23.71 25.39
CA GLU A 291 -10.00 22.39 25.38
C GLU A 291 -11.36 22.38 24.64
N GLU A 292 -12.21 23.39 24.88
CA GLU A 292 -13.57 23.42 24.32
C GLU A 292 -13.56 23.55 22.80
N ASP A 293 -12.69 24.40 22.27
CA ASP A 293 -12.52 24.63 20.85
C ASP A 293 -11.99 23.37 20.16
N LEU A 294 -10.98 22.72 20.76
CA LEU A 294 -10.41 21.46 20.24
C LEU A 294 -11.43 20.32 20.22
N LYS A 295 -12.33 20.27 21.21
CA LYS A 295 -13.42 19.31 21.26
C LYS A 295 -14.44 19.53 20.14
N GLU A 296 -14.69 20.79 19.77
CA GLU A 296 -15.59 21.12 18.67
C GLU A 296 -14.96 20.79 17.31
N ASP A 297 -13.65 21.04 17.14
CA ASP A 297 -12.90 20.62 15.95
C ASP A 297 -13.00 19.11 15.72
N ILE A 298 -12.84 18.32 16.79
CA ILE A 298 -12.97 16.85 16.72
C ILE A 298 -14.39 16.45 16.32
N ARG A 299 -15.42 17.06 16.91
CA ARG A 299 -16.82 16.78 16.53
C ARG A 299 -17.08 17.08 15.07
N ARG A 300 -16.53 18.19 14.54
CA ARG A 300 -16.67 18.56 13.14
C ARG A 300 -16.08 17.50 12.22
N ILE A 301 -14.87 17.03 12.52
CA ILE A 301 -14.25 15.92 11.78
C ILE A 301 -15.07 14.64 11.87
N GLU A 302 -15.58 14.31 13.04
CA GLU A 302 -16.38 13.10 13.24
C GLU A 302 -17.70 13.14 12.48
N ASN A 303 -18.33 14.31 12.37
CA ASN A 303 -19.52 14.49 11.57
C ASN A 303 -19.24 14.23 10.08
N ILE A 304 -18.06 14.63 9.58
CA ILE A 304 -17.63 14.34 8.20
C ILE A 304 -17.40 12.83 8.02
N THR A 305 -16.70 12.20 8.96
CA THR A 305 -16.46 10.76 8.97
C THR A 305 -17.77 9.98 9.00
N GLU A 306 -18.70 10.35 9.87
CA GLU A 306 -20.02 9.72 9.95
C GLU A 306 -20.82 9.93 8.65
N SER A 307 -20.78 11.13 8.07
CA SER A 307 -21.43 11.42 6.79
C SER A 307 -20.87 10.58 5.65
N TYR A 308 -19.56 10.36 5.64
CA TYR A 308 -18.89 9.49 4.67
C TYR A 308 -19.29 8.03 4.85
N LEU A 309 -19.22 7.50 6.07
CA LEU A 309 -19.54 6.11 6.40
C LEU A 309 -21.02 5.78 6.15
N ARG A 310 -21.92 6.76 6.32
CA ARG A 310 -23.35 6.62 6.01
C ARG A 310 -23.69 6.97 4.56
N SER A 311 -22.71 7.36 3.75
CA SER A 311 -22.99 7.81 2.38
C SER A 311 -23.48 6.63 1.53
N GLY A 312 -24.64 6.80 0.89
CA GLY A 312 -25.17 5.77 -0.03
C GLY A 312 -24.26 5.53 -1.24
N TYR A 313 -23.39 6.48 -1.57
CA TYR A 313 -22.41 6.34 -2.65
C TYR A 313 -21.31 5.32 -2.29
N LEU A 314 -20.73 5.40 -1.09
CA LEU A 314 -19.74 4.45 -0.59
C LEU A 314 -20.28 3.02 -0.67
N TRP A 315 -21.46 2.79 -0.09
CA TRP A 315 -22.08 1.46 -0.07
C TRP A 315 -22.44 0.93 -1.45
N ARG A 316 -22.90 1.79 -2.38
CA ARG A 316 -23.16 1.38 -3.77
C ARG A 316 -21.89 0.92 -4.48
N ILE A 317 -20.79 1.67 -4.36
CA ILE A 317 -19.52 1.25 -4.96
C ILE A 317 -19.00 0.00 -4.28
N PHE A 318 -19.14 -0.11 -2.96
CA PHE A 318 -18.71 -1.29 -2.22
C PHE A 318 -19.45 -2.55 -2.70
N SER A 319 -20.77 -2.47 -2.94
CA SER A 319 -21.53 -3.57 -3.53
C SER A 319 -21.04 -3.96 -4.93
N ILE A 320 -20.70 -2.98 -5.77
CA ILE A 320 -20.12 -3.25 -7.10
C ILE A 320 -18.74 -3.91 -6.96
N ALA A 321 -17.89 -3.41 -6.06
CA ALA A 321 -16.56 -3.96 -5.81
C ALA A 321 -16.64 -5.40 -5.28
N ILE A 322 -17.56 -5.71 -4.36
CA ILE A 322 -17.81 -7.09 -3.89
C ILE A 322 -18.17 -7.99 -5.08
N PHE A 323 -19.10 -7.56 -5.94
CA PHE A 323 -19.47 -8.36 -7.10
C PHE A 323 -18.28 -8.60 -8.04
N MET A 324 -17.50 -7.56 -8.33
CA MET A 324 -16.28 -7.69 -9.14
C MET A 324 -15.28 -8.66 -8.51
N LEU A 325 -15.04 -8.58 -7.20
CA LEU A 325 -14.13 -9.47 -6.50
C LEU A 325 -14.60 -10.93 -6.49
N LEU A 326 -15.91 -11.18 -6.43
CA LEU A 326 -16.45 -12.52 -6.56
C LEU A 326 -16.14 -13.11 -7.94
N VAL A 327 -16.33 -12.32 -9.00
CA VAL A 327 -16.00 -12.71 -10.36
C VAL A 327 -14.48 -12.92 -10.50
N ALA A 328 -13.66 -12.04 -9.94
CA ALA A 328 -12.20 -12.18 -9.95
C ALA A 328 -11.75 -13.48 -9.27
N ALA A 329 -12.27 -13.78 -8.07
CA ALA A 329 -11.96 -15.01 -7.34
C ALA A 329 -12.39 -16.27 -8.11
N TYR A 330 -13.53 -16.22 -8.81
CA TYR A 330 -13.95 -17.31 -9.69
C TYR A 330 -12.96 -17.51 -10.84
N ILE A 331 -12.55 -16.43 -11.51
CA ILE A 331 -11.57 -16.49 -12.61
C ILE A 331 -10.22 -17.01 -12.09
N GLU A 332 -9.77 -16.54 -10.94
CA GLU A 332 -8.50 -16.96 -10.31
C GLU A 332 -8.47 -18.46 -10.06
N ILE A 333 -9.52 -19.03 -9.47
CA ILE A 333 -9.53 -20.45 -9.10
C ILE A 333 -9.85 -21.36 -10.28
N GLN A 334 -10.76 -20.96 -11.19
CA GLN A 334 -11.32 -21.87 -12.20
C GLN A 334 -10.74 -21.71 -13.61
N LEU A 335 -10.29 -20.49 -13.96
CA LEU A 335 -9.90 -20.15 -15.33
C LEU A 335 -8.42 -19.87 -15.44
N THR A 336 -7.83 -19.15 -14.49
CA THR A 336 -6.41 -18.76 -14.51
C THR A 336 -5.48 -19.98 -14.62
N PRO A 337 -5.66 -21.10 -13.89
CA PRO A 337 -4.80 -22.27 -14.03
C PRO A 337 -4.90 -22.93 -15.40
N LYS A 338 -6.10 -22.93 -16.00
CA LYS A 338 -6.32 -23.50 -17.35
C LYS A 338 -5.65 -22.65 -18.43
N ILE A 339 -5.74 -21.33 -18.30
CA ILE A 339 -5.08 -20.38 -19.21
C ILE A 339 -3.56 -20.51 -19.08
N ALA A 340 -3.03 -20.50 -17.86
CA ALA A 340 -1.60 -20.66 -17.61
C ALA A 340 -1.07 -22.01 -18.14
N GLY A 341 -1.81 -23.10 -17.93
CA GLY A 341 -1.48 -24.42 -18.47
C GLY A 341 -1.41 -24.43 -20.00
N ASN A 342 -2.41 -23.87 -20.68
CA ASN A 342 -2.41 -23.79 -22.14
C ASN A 342 -1.24 -22.96 -22.68
N VAL A 343 -0.83 -21.89 -21.97
CA VAL A 343 0.32 -21.08 -22.37
C VAL A 343 1.63 -21.85 -22.18
N ILE A 344 1.79 -22.60 -21.08
CA ILE A 344 2.94 -23.50 -20.89
C ILE A 344 3.02 -24.50 -22.04
N ASP A 345 1.91 -25.17 -22.35
CA ASP A 345 1.86 -26.20 -23.40
C ASP A 345 2.21 -25.61 -24.78
N LEU A 346 1.63 -24.45 -25.12
CA LEU A 346 1.90 -23.75 -26.38
C LEU A 346 3.36 -23.31 -26.48
N MET A 347 3.92 -22.77 -25.40
CA MET A 347 5.31 -22.31 -25.38
C MET A 347 6.28 -23.48 -25.41
N GLY A 348 5.96 -24.60 -24.73
CA GLY A 348 6.74 -25.84 -24.81
C GLY A 348 6.85 -26.37 -26.23
N LEU A 349 5.75 -26.34 -26.99
CA LEU A 349 5.72 -26.70 -28.42
C LEU A 349 6.56 -25.76 -29.29
N LEU A 350 6.53 -24.45 -29.00
CA LEU A 350 7.33 -23.45 -29.73
C LEU A 350 8.83 -23.63 -29.47
N ILE A 351 9.22 -23.88 -28.21
CA ILE A 351 10.60 -24.11 -27.82
C ILE A 351 11.13 -25.42 -28.43
N SER A 352 10.33 -26.49 -28.43
CA SER A 352 10.74 -27.76 -29.07
C SER A 352 10.96 -27.59 -30.58
N ASN A 353 10.19 -26.73 -31.25
CA ASN A 353 10.36 -26.45 -32.68
C ASN A 353 11.53 -25.51 -33.00
N LEU A 354 12.05 -24.76 -32.02
CA LEU A 354 13.22 -23.89 -32.15
C LEU A 354 14.55 -24.63 -31.86
N LEU A 355 14.47 -25.76 -31.16
CA LEU A 355 15.61 -26.61 -30.80
C LEU A 355 15.88 -27.74 -31.81
N ILE A 356 15.01 -27.91 -32.82
CA ILE A 356 15.18 -28.77 -34.00
C ILE A 356 15.63 -27.87 -35.15
#